data_AF-A0A1I5XDI6-F1
#
_entry.id   AF-A0A1I5XDI6-F1
#
_cell.length_a   1.000
_cell.length_b   1.000
_cell.length_c   1.000
_cell.angle_alpha   90.00
_cell.angle_beta   90.00
_cell.angle_gamma   90.00
#
_symmetry.space_group_name_H-M   'P 1'
#
loop_
_entity.id
_entity.type
_entity.pdbx_description
1 polymer ?
#
loop_
_entity_poly.entity_id
_entity_poly.type
_entity_poly.pdbx_seq_one_letter_code
_entity_poly.pdbx_strand_id
1 'polypeptide(L)'
;MKNLSRCSVFTIAVSSFLAGCTHMATNKLEDTNGTGAIAIPISIVTNSESKKYPCRSLELVIKKTFVDPSDLNVGIKEEIYVGSKPTYSLITNLAPGEYSVGEYRCYANYRRVFNDSKSYLTSYAGLSFEVKADQVLILKKGFEGSVDYDAVGGSSFNYGFYSATGGQKESIKETMTNQGLPVGWTIVEQ
;
A
#
# COMPACT_ATOMS: atom_id res chain seq x y z
N MET A 1 -6.61 -53.47 47.67
CA MET A 1 -6.10 -53.51 46.28
C MET A 1 -7.18 -53.05 45.33
N LYS A 2 -7.10 -51.82 44.82
CA LYS A 2 -7.75 -51.33 43.59
C LYS A 2 -6.89 -50.18 43.04
N ASN A 3 -6.49 -50.36 41.79
CA ASN A 3 -5.71 -49.47 40.93
C ASN A 3 -6.57 -48.33 40.38
N LEU A 4 -5.89 -47.43 39.67
CA LEU A 4 -6.35 -46.36 38.74
C LEU A 4 -6.35 -44.97 39.38
N SER A 5 -5.90 -43.90 38.74
CA SER A 5 -5.11 -43.70 37.52
C SER A 5 -4.67 -42.23 37.55
N ARG A 6 -3.57 -41.92 36.88
CA ARG A 6 -2.90 -40.61 36.77
C ARG A 6 -3.81 -39.53 36.18
N CYS A 7 -3.55 -38.27 36.55
CA CYS A 7 -3.45 -37.16 35.59
C CYS A 7 -2.51 -36.09 36.14
N SER A 8 -1.25 -36.16 35.70
CA SER A 8 -0.26 -35.09 35.84
C SER A 8 -0.78 -33.84 35.13
N VAL A 9 -0.92 -32.74 35.87
CA VAL A 9 -1.17 -31.43 35.27
C VAL A 9 0.15 -30.91 34.73
N PHE A 10 0.35 -31.07 33.42
CA PHE A 10 1.36 -30.34 32.66
C PHE A 10 0.84 -28.91 32.45
N THR A 11 1.36 -27.96 33.23
CA THR A 11 1.13 -26.54 32.97
C THR A 11 2.00 -26.12 31.79
N ILE A 12 1.47 -26.20 30.58
CA ILE A 12 2.07 -25.59 29.40
C ILE A 12 1.74 -24.09 29.49
N ALA A 13 2.72 -23.29 29.92
CA ALA A 13 2.67 -21.85 29.77
C ALA A 13 2.82 -21.51 28.27
N VAL A 14 1.68 -21.41 27.56
CA VAL A 14 1.65 -20.89 26.21
C VAL A 14 1.68 -19.37 26.28
N SER A 15 2.83 -18.85 25.89
CA SER A 15 3.11 -17.54 25.30
C SER A 15 1.89 -16.76 24.78
N SER A 16 1.73 -15.55 25.30
CA SER A 16 1.14 -14.44 24.55
C SER A 16 2.08 -13.25 24.68
N PHE A 17 3.24 -13.34 24.04
CA PHE A 17 3.92 -12.12 23.63
C PHE A 17 2.93 -11.36 22.75
N LEU A 18 2.31 -10.33 23.32
CA LEU A 18 1.71 -9.24 22.58
C LEU A 18 2.84 -8.56 21.81
N ALA A 19 3.30 -9.20 20.74
CA ALA A 19 3.87 -8.51 19.61
C ALA A 19 2.73 -7.65 19.07
N GLY A 20 2.61 -6.44 19.60
CA GLY A 20 1.76 -5.43 19.02
C GLY A 20 2.16 -5.30 17.57
N CYS A 21 1.26 -5.71 16.67
CA CYS A 21 1.46 -5.61 15.24
C CYS A 21 1.77 -4.15 14.90
N THR A 22 3.05 -3.85 14.67
CA THR A 22 3.47 -2.65 13.97
C THR A 22 3.11 -2.84 12.50
N HIS A 23 1.82 -2.79 12.17
CA HIS A 23 1.38 -2.58 10.79
C HIS A 23 1.52 -1.09 10.45
N MET A 24 2.76 -0.62 10.46
CA MET A 24 3.20 0.41 9.52
C MET A 24 4.10 -0.31 8.54
N ALA A 25 3.48 -1.07 7.62
CA ALA A 25 4.19 -1.67 6.50
C ALA A 25 4.59 -0.55 5.53
N THR A 26 5.59 0.25 5.91
CA THR A 26 6.51 0.81 4.94
C THR A 26 7.33 -0.40 4.48
N ASN A 27 6.88 -1.07 3.42
CA ASN A 27 7.62 -2.20 2.84
C ASN A 27 9.06 -1.73 2.65
N LYS A 28 9.99 -2.27 3.44
CA LYS A 28 11.40 -1.90 3.37
C LYS A 28 11.98 -2.57 2.12
N LEU A 29 12.87 -1.87 1.41
CA LEU A 29 13.63 -2.52 0.35
C LEU A 29 14.55 -3.57 0.97
N GLU A 30 14.50 -4.77 0.44
CA GLU A 30 15.45 -5.84 0.75
C GLU A 30 16.75 -5.61 -0.04
N ASP A 31 17.79 -6.40 0.25
CA ASP A 31 19.00 -6.40 -0.56
C ASP A 31 18.69 -6.77 -2.01
N THR A 32 19.52 -6.31 -2.95
CA THR A 32 19.28 -6.51 -4.39
C THR A 32 19.20 -8.00 -4.73
N ASN A 33 18.10 -8.37 -5.40
CA ASN A 33 17.80 -9.75 -5.79
C ASN A 33 17.34 -9.83 -7.27
N GLY A 34 17.58 -8.77 -8.06
CA GLY A 34 17.17 -8.68 -9.45
C GLY A 34 15.71 -8.29 -9.67
N THR A 35 14.95 -8.02 -8.60
CA THR A 35 13.61 -7.40 -8.68
C THR A 35 13.70 -5.88 -8.65
N GLY A 36 12.60 -5.22 -9.03
CA GLY A 36 12.44 -3.78 -8.88
C GLY A 36 11.30 -3.44 -7.93
N ALA A 37 11.09 -2.14 -7.75
CA ALA A 37 10.06 -1.59 -6.89
C ALA A 37 9.42 -0.35 -7.53
N ILE A 38 8.23 0.00 -7.08
CA ILE A 38 7.57 1.26 -7.42
C ILE A 38 7.22 2.04 -6.17
N ALA A 39 7.40 3.35 -6.23
CA ALA A 39 6.92 4.29 -5.24
C ALA A 39 5.72 5.07 -5.82
N ILE A 40 4.58 4.97 -5.16
CA ILE A 40 3.33 5.64 -5.54
C ILE A 40 3.17 6.85 -4.64
N PRO A 41 3.23 8.10 -5.15
CA PRO A 41 2.95 9.29 -4.37
C PRO A 41 1.55 9.25 -3.75
N ILE A 42 1.40 9.71 -2.51
CA ILE A 42 0.14 9.78 -1.77
C ILE A 42 -0.05 11.18 -1.22
N SER A 43 -1.19 11.79 -1.53
CA SER A 43 -1.57 13.11 -1.00
C SER A 43 -2.98 13.04 -0.40
N ILE A 44 -3.09 13.25 0.91
CA ILE A 44 -4.37 13.23 1.62
C ILE A 44 -4.58 14.55 2.33
N VAL A 45 -5.67 15.23 1.96
CA VAL A 45 -6.09 16.50 2.56
C VAL A 45 -7.33 16.26 3.43
N THR A 46 -7.27 16.71 4.68
CA THR A 46 -8.40 16.67 5.62
C THR A 46 -8.53 18.03 6.27
N ASN A 47 -9.76 18.55 6.32
CA ASN A 47 -10.06 19.78 7.05
C ASN A 47 -10.19 19.56 8.58
N SER A 48 -9.97 18.33 9.05
CA SER A 48 -10.07 17.95 10.47
C SER A 48 -8.88 17.09 10.88
N GLU A 49 -8.14 17.54 11.90
CA GLU A 49 -6.99 16.81 12.46
C GLU A 49 -7.39 15.55 13.22
N SER A 50 -8.59 15.52 13.80
CA SER A 50 -9.07 14.41 14.63
C SER A 50 -9.81 13.33 13.85
N LYS A 51 -10.19 13.59 12.60
CA LYS A 51 -10.97 12.66 11.77
C LYS A 51 -10.11 12.07 10.66
N LYS A 52 -10.15 10.73 10.53
CA LYS A 52 -9.41 9.99 9.50
C LYS A 52 -10.08 10.11 8.14
N TYR A 53 -9.28 10.09 7.09
CA TYR A 53 -9.78 9.95 5.72
C TYR A 53 -10.63 8.67 5.56
N PRO A 54 -11.76 8.69 4.82
CA PRO A 54 -12.66 7.53 4.69
C PRO A 54 -12.04 6.31 4.01
N CYS A 55 -11.10 6.50 3.08
CA CYS A 55 -10.33 5.41 2.49
C CYS A 55 -9.17 5.02 3.41
N ARG A 56 -9.11 3.75 3.83
CA ARG A 56 -7.99 3.23 4.64
C ARG A 56 -6.86 2.69 3.79
N SER A 57 -7.21 1.99 2.72
CA SER A 57 -6.27 1.30 1.87
C SER A 57 -6.77 1.20 0.44
N LEU A 58 -5.84 1.03 -0.48
CA LEU A 58 -6.10 0.78 -1.89
C LEU A 58 -5.62 -0.62 -2.22
N GLU A 59 -6.48 -1.46 -2.77
CA GLU A 59 -6.06 -2.69 -3.44
C GLU A 59 -5.87 -2.37 -4.92
N LEU A 60 -4.64 -2.58 -5.39
CA LEU A 60 -4.23 -2.44 -6.78
C LEU A 60 -4.09 -3.84 -7.37
N VAL A 61 -4.69 -4.05 -8.54
CA VAL A 61 -4.47 -5.28 -9.32
C VAL A 61 -3.44 -4.95 -10.40
N ILE A 62 -2.18 -5.29 -10.14
CA ILE A 62 -1.05 -5.03 -11.02
C ILE A 62 -0.92 -6.20 -11.99
N LYS A 63 -1.01 -5.92 -13.29
CA LYS A 63 -0.89 -6.92 -14.35
C LYS A 63 0.33 -6.61 -15.21
N LYS A 64 1.12 -7.63 -15.55
CA LYS A 64 2.20 -7.47 -16.52
C LYS A 64 1.60 -7.18 -17.90
N THR A 65 2.09 -6.15 -18.56
CA THR A 65 1.74 -5.84 -19.96
C THR A 65 2.46 -6.84 -20.86
N PHE A 66 1.75 -7.37 -21.85
CA PHE A 66 2.09 -8.62 -22.54
C PHE A 66 3.49 -8.65 -23.19
N VAL A 67 4.24 -9.72 -22.91
CA VAL A 67 5.38 -10.17 -23.71
C VAL A 67 5.21 -11.63 -24.15
N ASP A 68 4.52 -12.47 -23.37
CA ASP A 68 4.31 -13.91 -23.64
C ASP A 68 2.88 -14.37 -23.26
N PRO A 69 2.20 -15.26 -24.03
CA PRO A 69 0.88 -15.77 -23.69
C PRO A 69 0.74 -16.47 -22.32
N SER A 70 1.82 -16.98 -21.72
CA SER A 70 1.77 -17.55 -20.37
C SER A 70 1.50 -16.52 -19.27
N ASP A 71 1.73 -15.23 -19.54
CA ASP A 71 1.50 -14.13 -18.61
C ASP A 71 0.04 -13.61 -18.65
N LEU A 72 -0.81 -14.19 -19.52
CA LEU A 72 -2.24 -13.89 -19.57
C LEU A 72 -2.92 -14.26 -18.24
N ASN A 73 -3.44 -13.23 -17.56
CA ASN A 73 -4.27 -13.29 -16.34
C ASN A 73 -3.56 -13.42 -14.99
N VAL A 74 -2.23 -13.29 -14.93
CA VAL A 74 -1.53 -13.21 -13.64
C VAL A 74 -1.53 -11.75 -13.15
N GLY A 75 -2.40 -11.46 -12.19
CA GLY A 75 -2.47 -10.17 -11.51
C GLY A 75 -1.98 -10.27 -10.07
N ILE A 76 -1.03 -9.44 -9.68
CA ILE A 76 -0.57 -9.30 -8.30
C ILE A 76 -1.51 -8.33 -7.59
N LYS A 77 -2.06 -8.73 -6.45
CA LYS A 77 -2.88 -7.86 -5.61
C LYS A 77 -2.01 -7.24 -4.54
N GLU A 78 -1.91 -5.92 -4.57
CA GLU A 78 -1.14 -5.16 -3.60
C GLU A 78 -2.06 -4.24 -2.81
N GLU A 79 -2.01 -4.33 -1.48
CA GLU A 79 -2.76 -3.42 -0.60
C GLU A 79 -1.80 -2.35 -0.08
N ILE A 80 -2.07 -1.09 -0.43
CA ILE A 80 -1.31 0.06 0.07
C ILE A 80 -2.16 0.86 1.06
N TYR A 81 -1.59 1.22 2.20
CA TYR A 81 -2.27 2.01 3.21
C TYR A 81 -2.27 3.49 2.82
N VAL A 82 -3.44 4.11 2.94
CA VAL A 82 -3.64 5.53 2.66
C VAL A 82 -3.57 6.28 3.98
N GLY A 83 -2.50 7.07 4.14
CA GLY A 83 -2.29 7.93 5.30
C GLY A 83 -1.76 9.30 4.89
N SER A 84 -1.79 10.26 5.81
CA SER A 84 -1.14 11.56 5.61
C SER A 84 0.39 11.48 5.65
N LYS A 85 0.93 10.39 6.21
CA LYS A 85 2.36 10.04 6.22
C LYS A 85 2.52 8.52 6.16
N PRO A 86 3.52 7.98 5.44
CA PRO A 86 4.40 8.69 4.51
C PRO A 86 3.67 9.22 3.26
N THR A 87 4.26 10.20 2.57
CA THR A 87 3.74 10.83 1.34
C THR A 87 3.84 9.94 0.10
N TYR A 88 4.16 8.66 0.29
CA TYR A 88 4.21 7.64 -0.76
C TYR A 88 4.00 6.25 -0.17
N SER A 89 3.57 5.31 -1.00
CA SER A 89 3.60 3.87 -0.69
C SER A 89 4.59 3.15 -1.58
N LEU A 90 5.20 2.08 -1.05
CA LEU A 90 6.19 1.28 -1.76
C LEU A 90 5.65 -0.12 -2.02
N ILE A 91 5.77 -0.56 -3.28
CA ILE A 91 5.49 -1.93 -3.70
C ILE A 91 6.82 -2.49 -4.23
N THR A 92 7.29 -3.58 -3.62
CA THR A 92 8.62 -4.16 -3.86
C THR A 92 8.50 -5.54 -4.49
N ASN A 93 9.65 -6.18 -4.79
CA ASN A 93 9.71 -7.55 -5.28
C ASN A 93 8.96 -7.77 -6.61
N LEU A 94 8.88 -6.74 -7.45
CA LEU A 94 8.31 -6.84 -8.78
C LEU A 94 9.38 -7.34 -9.75
N ALA A 95 9.09 -8.40 -10.50
CA ALA A 95 9.99 -8.83 -11.56
C ALA A 95 10.17 -7.72 -12.61
N PRO A 96 11.32 -7.63 -13.29
CA PRO A 96 11.48 -6.67 -14.39
C PRO A 96 10.46 -6.90 -15.51
N GLY A 97 9.93 -5.81 -16.06
CA GLY A 97 8.96 -5.84 -17.15
C GLY A 97 8.00 -4.66 -17.15
N GLU A 98 7.11 -4.64 -18.14
CA GLU A 98 6.05 -3.64 -18.24
C GLU A 98 4.82 -4.07 -17.46
N TYR A 99 4.14 -3.11 -16.82
CA TYR A 99 2.98 -3.34 -15.98
C TYR A 99 1.89 -2.31 -16.23
N SER A 100 0.66 -2.69 -15.90
CA SER A 100 -0.50 -1.82 -15.90
C SER A 100 -1.42 -2.08 -14.70
N VAL A 101 -2.12 -1.02 -14.28
CA VAL A 101 -3.22 -1.09 -13.31
C VAL A 101 -4.43 -0.44 -13.94
N GLY A 102 -5.45 -1.26 -14.23
CA GLY A 102 -6.71 -0.80 -14.81
C GLY A 102 -7.60 -0.17 -13.74
N GLU A 103 -7.91 -0.93 -12.70
CA GLU A 103 -8.81 -0.53 -11.61
C GLU A 103 -8.14 -0.67 -10.25
N TYR A 104 -8.67 0.05 -9.27
CA TYR A 104 -8.30 -0.07 -7.88
C TYR A 104 -9.54 -0.05 -6.99
N ARG A 105 -9.43 -0.64 -5.79
CA ARG A 105 -10.47 -0.61 -4.77
C ARG A 105 -10.02 0.21 -3.58
N CYS A 106 -10.80 1.22 -3.23
CA CYS A 106 -10.66 1.97 -2.00
C CYS A 106 -11.48 1.30 -0.90
N TYR A 107 -10.83 0.74 0.12
CA TYR A 107 -11.51 0.11 1.26
C TYR A 107 -11.82 1.11 2.36
N ALA A 108 -13.01 0.97 2.95
CA ALA A 108 -13.49 1.85 4.01
C ALA A 108 -12.63 1.71 5.28
N ASN A 109 -12.52 2.82 6.01
CA ASN A 109 -11.91 2.81 7.34
C ASN A 109 -12.72 1.97 8.34
N TYR A 110 -12.07 1.55 9.43
CA TYR A 110 -12.69 0.66 10.41
C TYR A 110 -14.00 1.25 10.96
N ARG A 111 -15.05 0.42 11.02
CA ARG A 111 -16.43 0.79 11.40
C ARG A 111 -17.10 1.83 10.49
N ARG A 112 -16.58 2.04 9.29
CA ARG A 112 -17.25 2.82 8.23
C ARG A 112 -17.65 1.90 7.09
N VAL A 113 -18.69 2.32 6.39
CA VAL A 113 -19.12 1.76 5.11
C VAL A 113 -19.32 2.92 4.15
N PHE A 114 -19.12 2.65 2.87
CA PHE A 114 -19.56 3.57 1.82
C PHE A 114 -21.04 3.35 1.53
N ASN A 115 -21.63 4.24 0.74
CA ASN A 115 -23.03 4.21 0.31
C ASN A 115 -23.54 2.77 0.07
N ASP A 116 -24.75 2.48 0.53
CA ASP A 116 -25.39 1.15 0.47
C ASP A 116 -24.64 0.05 1.23
N SER A 117 -23.95 0.40 2.32
CA SER A 117 -23.21 -0.54 3.18
C SER A 117 -22.04 -1.26 2.50
N LYS A 118 -21.47 -0.68 1.44
CA LYS A 118 -20.32 -1.26 0.74
C LYS A 118 -19.03 -1.12 1.56
N SER A 119 -18.20 -2.16 1.56
CA SER A 119 -16.88 -2.15 2.21
C SER A 119 -15.79 -1.48 1.37
N TYR A 120 -16.02 -1.31 0.07
CA TYR A 120 -15.10 -0.63 -0.84
C TYR A 120 -15.83 0.10 -1.98
N LEU A 121 -15.13 1.04 -2.59
CA LEU A 121 -15.47 1.65 -3.88
C LEU A 121 -14.45 1.23 -4.93
N THR A 122 -14.90 0.97 -6.16
CA THR A 122 -14.04 0.66 -7.30
C THR A 122 -13.93 1.88 -8.21
N SER A 123 -12.73 2.19 -8.68
CA SER A 123 -12.49 3.26 -9.65
C SER A 123 -11.33 2.92 -10.59
N TYR A 124 -11.23 3.67 -11.70
CA TYR A 124 -10.19 3.49 -12.71
C TYR A 124 -8.88 4.14 -12.26
N ALA A 125 -7.76 3.39 -12.36
CA ALA A 125 -6.42 3.89 -12.05
C ALA A 125 -5.69 4.40 -13.30
N GLY A 126 -5.74 3.62 -14.39
CA GLY A 126 -5.06 3.92 -15.65
C GLY A 126 -3.57 4.17 -15.48
N LEU A 127 -2.88 3.27 -14.77
CA LEU A 127 -1.43 3.31 -14.56
C LEU A 127 -0.73 2.39 -15.56
N SER A 128 0.42 2.84 -16.06
CA SER A 128 1.33 2.05 -16.88
C SER A 128 2.76 2.44 -16.57
N PHE A 129 3.62 1.46 -16.32
CA PHE A 129 5.00 1.67 -15.87
C PHE A 129 5.89 0.48 -16.23
N GLU A 130 7.21 0.73 -16.30
CA GLU A 130 8.23 -0.29 -16.55
C GLU A 130 9.05 -0.47 -15.26
N VAL A 131 9.16 -1.70 -14.78
CA VAL A 131 10.01 -2.07 -13.65
C VAL A 131 11.33 -2.61 -14.19
N LYS A 132 12.44 -2.11 -13.65
CA LYS A 132 13.80 -2.60 -13.94
C LYS A 132 14.43 -3.19 -12.68
N ALA A 133 15.33 -4.15 -12.88
CA ALA A 133 16.06 -4.78 -11.78
C ALA A 133 16.82 -3.73 -10.96
N ASP A 134 16.74 -3.85 -9.64
CA ASP A 134 17.43 -3.02 -8.66
C ASP A 134 17.13 -1.51 -8.80
N GLN A 135 15.94 -1.19 -9.31
CA GLN A 135 15.44 0.18 -9.43
C GLN A 135 14.14 0.38 -8.67
N VAL A 136 14.04 1.50 -7.95
CA VAL A 136 12.78 2.06 -7.49
C VAL A 136 12.31 3.09 -8.51
N LEU A 137 11.18 2.84 -9.16
CA LEU A 137 10.53 3.82 -10.02
C LEU A 137 9.51 4.65 -9.21
N ILE A 138 9.72 5.96 -9.14
CA ILE A 138 8.71 6.89 -8.64
C ILE A 138 7.70 7.15 -9.76
N LEU A 139 6.43 6.78 -9.53
CA LEU A 139 5.39 6.90 -10.55
C LEU A 139 5.05 8.37 -10.83
N LYS A 140 4.78 8.67 -12.11
CA LYS A 140 4.25 9.98 -12.55
C LYS A 140 2.84 10.25 -12.05
N LYS A 141 2.11 9.21 -11.63
CA LYS A 141 0.76 9.31 -11.08
C LYS A 141 0.79 8.92 -9.61
N GLY A 142 0.19 9.75 -8.77
CA GLY A 142 -0.02 9.48 -7.36
C GLY A 142 -1.50 9.26 -7.05
N PHE A 143 -1.79 8.78 -5.85
CA PHE A 143 -3.14 8.76 -5.31
C PHE A 143 -3.40 10.04 -4.50
N GLU A 144 -4.53 10.67 -4.75
CA GLU A 144 -5.01 11.79 -3.96
C GLU A 144 -6.37 11.49 -3.31
N GLY A 145 -6.59 12.14 -2.18
CA GLY A 145 -7.85 12.13 -1.48
C GLY A 145 -8.08 13.42 -0.72
N SER A 146 -9.32 13.91 -0.73
CA SER A 146 -9.74 15.03 0.11
C SER A 146 -11.00 14.67 0.86
N VAL A 147 -11.11 15.12 2.11
CA VAL A 147 -12.34 14.98 2.90
C VAL A 147 -12.68 16.30 3.58
N ASP A 148 -13.93 16.69 3.44
CA ASP A 148 -14.53 17.81 4.14
C ASP A 148 -15.55 17.29 5.13
N TYR A 149 -15.35 17.65 6.39
CA TYR A 149 -16.32 17.47 7.46
C TYR A 149 -17.06 18.78 7.71
N ASP A 150 -18.39 18.71 7.73
CA ASP A 150 -19.23 19.85 8.09
C ASP A 150 -19.46 19.92 9.62
N ALA A 151 -20.06 21.03 10.07
CA ALA A 151 -20.34 21.29 11.48
C ALA A 151 -21.47 20.41 12.07
N VAL A 152 -22.31 19.80 11.23
CA VAL A 152 -23.47 19.00 11.64
C VAL A 152 -23.20 17.49 11.61
N GLY A 153 -21.97 17.09 11.26
CA GLY A 153 -21.50 15.71 11.29
C GLY A 153 -21.55 14.99 9.95
N GLY A 154 -21.95 15.66 8.87
CA GLY A 154 -21.83 15.17 7.51
C GLY A 154 -20.37 15.15 7.04
N SER A 155 -20.12 14.34 6.02
CA SER A 155 -18.82 14.28 5.36
C SER A 155 -18.96 13.96 3.88
N SER A 156 -18.20 14.67 3.05
CA SER A 156 -17.99 14.33 1.65
C SER A 156 -16.50 14.11 1.41
N PHE A 157 -16.17 13.15 0.56
CA PHE A 157 -14.78 12.90 0.20
C PHE A 157 -14.64 12.62 -1.29
N ASN A 158 -13.48 13.00 -1.83
CA ASN A 158 -13.07 12.73 -3.20
C ASN A 158 -11.81 11.86 -3.18
N TYR A 159 -11.66 11.01 -4.18
CA TYR A 159 -10.52 10.10 -4.30
C TYR A 159 -10.20 9.84 -5.77
N GLY A 160 -8.91 9.71 -6.10
CA GLY A 160 -8.50 9.57 -7.49
C GLY A 160 -7.00 9.39 -7.66
N PHE A 161 -6.60 9.08 -8.89
CA PHE A 161 -5.21 9.21 -9.30
C PHE A 161 -5.00 10.56 -9.99
N TYR A 162 -3.90 11.22 -9.64
CA TYR A 162 -3.52 12.53 -10.16
C TYR A 162 -2.10 12.47 -10.74
N SER A 163 -1.70 13.48 -11.52
CA SER A 163 -0.33 13.62 -12.01
C SER A 163 0.56 14.21 -10.91
N ALA A 164 1.51 13.43 -10.42
CA ALA A 164 2.46 13.86 -9.41
C ALA A 164 3.36 14.99 -9.93
N THR A 165 3.58 16.01 -9.10
CA THR A 165 4.46 17.14 -9.47
C THR A 165 5.92 16.75 -9.34
N GLY A 166 6.82 17.43 -10.06
CA GLY A 166 8.27 17.23 -9.91
C GLY A 166 8.74 17.42 -8.46
N GLY A 167 8.20 18.42 -7.75
CA GLY A 167 8.52 18.64 -6.34
C GLY A 167 8.10 17.50 -5.41
N GLN A 168 6.98 16.83 -5.70
CA GLN A 168 6.56 15.65 -4.93
C GLN A 168 7.49 14.45 -5.18
N LYS A 169 7.87 14.22 -6.44
CA LYS A 169 8.80 13.13 -6.79
C LYS A 169 10.18 13.34 -6.17
N GLU A 170 10.70 14.57 -6.23
CA GLU A 170 11.99 14.91 -5.60
C GLU A 170 11.92 14.75 -4.08
N SER A 171 10.83 15.16 -3.43
CA SER A 171 10.65 14.97 -1.98
C SER A 171 10.61 13.49 -1.57
N ILE A 172 10.00 12.62 -2.39
CA ILE A 172 10.00 11.17 -2.17
C ILE A 172 11.42 10.63 -2.33
N LYS A 173 12.12 11.00 -3.40
CA LYS A 173 13.51 10.60 -3.66
C LYS A 173 14.46 11.02 -2.54
N GLU A 174 14.35 12.25 -2.07
CA GLU A 174 15.11 12.76 -0.92
C GLU A 174 14.80 11.95 0.35
N THR A 175 13.51 11.70 0.62
CA THR A 175 13.09 10.90 1.79
C THR A 175 13.69 9.49 1.75
N MET A 176 13.61 8.80 0.60
CA MET A 176 14.17 7.46 0.43
C MET A 176 15.70 7.45 0.57
N THR A 177 16.38 8.47 0.03
CA THR A 177 17.83 8.62 0.14
C THR A 177 18.25 8.83 1.59
N ASN A 178 17.55 9.70 2.31
CA ASN A 178 17.81 10.00 3.72
C ASN A 178 17.52 8.80 4.66
N GLN A 179 16.62 7.91 4.27
CA GLN A 179 16.34 6.67 5.00
C GLN A 179 17.42 5.60 4.80
N GLY A 180 18.33 5.78 3.84
CA GLY A 180 19.38 4.83 3.51
C GLY A 180 18.84 3.67 2.65
N LEU A 181 19.12 3.72 1.35
CA LEU A 181 18.84 2.61 0.46
C LEU A 181 19.80 1.45 0.69
N PRO A 182 19.35 0.19 0.58
CA PRO A 182 20.26 -0.94 0.51
C PRO A 182 21.21 -0.80 -0.68
N VAL A 183 22.40 -1.38 -0.57
CA VAL A 183 23.44 -1.28 -1.60
C VAL A 183 22.93 -1.82 -2.94
N GLY A 184 23.18 -1.10 -4.02
CA GLY A 184 22.84 -1.51 -5.39
C GLY A 184 21.50 -0.96 -5.91
N TRP A 185 20.63 -0.46 -5.02
CA TRP A 185 19.39 0.18 -5.47
C TRP A 185 19.64 1.56 -6.08
N THR A 186 18.88 1.88 -7.13
CA THR A 186 18.83 3.22 -7.73
C THR A 186 17.40 3.75 -7.74
N ILE A 187 17.22 5.07 -7.59
CA ILE A 187 15.91 5.72 -7.69
C ILE A 187 15.82 6.41 -9.05
N VAL A 188 14.74 6.13 -9.76
CA VAL A 188 14.42 6.76 -11.05
C VAL A 188 13.02 7.34 -11.00
N GLU A 189 12.79 8.38 -11.79
CA GLU A 189 11.48 9.00 -11.95
C GLU A 189 10.89 8.67 -13.31
N GLN A 190 9.57 8.46 -13.34
CA GLN A 190 8.80 8.40 -14.58
C GLN A 190 8.42 9.79 -15.11
#